data_AF-A0A3R6V2A9-F1
#
_entry.id   AF-A0A3R6V2A9-F1
#
_cell.length_a   1.000
_cell.length_b   1.000
_cell.length_c   1.000
_cell.angle_alpha   90.00
_cell.angle_beta   90.00
_cell.angle_gamma   90.00
#
_symmetry.space_group_name_H-M   'P 1'
#
loop_
_entity.id
_entity.type
_entity.pdbx_description
1 polymer ?
#
loop_
_entity_poly.entity_id
_entity_poly.type
_entity_poly.pdbx_seq_one_letter_code
_entity_poly.pdbx_strand_id
1 'polypeptide(L)'
;MAVSSVLVSIVFIFINAYLAFPLYSKLYGMPMDVIIGMGTAINPMITDLPTLMLFSVFPFNLFKHGVTSMITYLIYKRAGNTLRSMIGVPHKNFVRSAEKI
;
A
#
# COMPACT_ATOMS: atom_id res chain seq x y z
N MET A 1 -5.49 6.56 5.66
CA MET A 1 -4.86 5.31 5.18
C MET A 1 -5.66 4.64 4.07
N ALA A 2 -6.97 4.36 4.23
CA ALA A 2 -7.76 3.70 3.17
C ALA A 2 -7.80 4.49 1.84
N VAL A 3 -8.17 5.78 1.89
CA VAL A 3 -8.26 6.64 0.68
C VAL A 3 -6.92 6.72 -0.07
N SER A 4 -5.83 6.93 0.68
CA SER A 4 -4.49 6.99 0.10
C SER A 4 -4.07 5.66 -0.55
N SER A 5 -4.40 4.51 0.06
CA SER A 5 -4.08 3.20 -0.50
C SER A 5 -4.81 2.95 -1.82
N VAL A 6 -6.08 3.34 -1.92
CA VAL A 6 -6.87 3.21 -3.16
C VAL A 6 -6.30 4.11 -4.26
N LEU A 7 -6.06 5.40 -3.96
CA LEU A 7 -5.52 6.34 -4.94
C LEU A 7 -4.14 5.90 -5.45
N VAL A 8 -3.24 5.49 -4.56
CA VAL A 8 -1.91 4.98 -4.96
C VAL A 8 -2.05 3.73 -5.81
N SER A 9 -2.97 2.81 -5.48
CA SER A 9 -3.18 1.59 -6.26
C SER A 9 -3.68 1.88 -7.68
N ILE A 10 -4.53 2.89 -7.86
CA ILE A 10 -4.98 3.36 -9.18
C ILE A 10 -3.80 3.95 -9.96
N VAL A 11 -3.02 4.86 -9.35
CA VAL A 11 -1.86 5.47 -10.03
C VAL A 11 -0.82 4.41 -10.42
N PHE A 12 -0.62 3.40 -9.58
CA PHE A 12 0.31 2.31 -9.85
C PHE A 12 -0.10 1.45 -11.05
N ILE A 13 -1.38 1.36 -11.41
CA ILE A 13 -1.79 0.70 -12.66
C ILE A 13 -1.11 1.39 -13.85
N PHE A 14 -1.19 2.72 -13.92
CA PHE A 14 -0.60 3.49 -15.02
C PHE A 14 0.93 3.41 -15.02
N ILE A 15 1.56 3.57 -13.85
CA ILE A 15 3.02 3.47 -13.74
C ILE A 15 3.50 2.09 -14.21
N ASN A 16 2.81 1.01 -13.83
CA ASN A 16 3.21 -0.32 -14.26
C ASN A 16 2.97 -0.55 -15.76
N ALA A 17 1.82 -0.12 -16.28
CA ALA A 17 1.47 -0.30 -17.68
C ALA A 17 2.40 0.48 -18.63
N TYR A 18 2.74 1.74 -18.31
CA TYR A 18 3.44 2.63 -19.23
C TYR A 18 4.93 2.77 -18.95
N LEU A 19 5.37 2.57 -17.70
CA LEU A 19 6.76 2.75 -17.32
C LEU A 19 7.40 1.42 -16.93
N ALA A 20 6.90 0.75 -15.90
CA ALA A 20 7.60 -0.40 -15.34
C ALA A 20 7.70 -1.57 -16.34
N PHE A 21 6.58 -2.09 -16.85
CA PHE A 21 6.63 -3.25 -17.75
C PHE A 21 7.32 -2.98 -19.09
N PRO A 22 7.10 -1.82 -19.76
CA PRO A 22 7.86 -1.48 -20.96
C PRO A 22 9.37 -1.34 -20.68
N LEU A 23 9.74 -0.77 -19.53
CA LEU A 23 11.14 -0.67 -19.12
C LEU A 23 11.74 -2.04 -18.80
N TYR A 24 10.99 -2.93 -18.13
CA TYR A 24 11.41 -4.31 -17.89
C TYR A 24 11.66 -5.03 -19.21
N SER A 25 10.79 -4.83 -20.19
CA SER A 25 10.94 -5.43 -21.52
C SER A 25 12.19 -4.93 -22.24
N LYS A 26 12.46 -3.62 -22.17
CA LYS A 26 13.60 -3.01 -22.83
C LYS A 26 14.94 -3.29 -22.13
N LEU A 27 14.99 -3.27 -20.81
CA LEU A 27 16.22 -3.41 -20.03
C LEU A 27 16.62 -4.87 -19.81
N TYR A 28 15.64 -5.76 -19.60
CA TYR A 28 15.89 -7.16 -19.29
C TYR A 28 15.56 -8.10 -20.45
N GLY A 29 15.19 -7.56 -21.62
CA GLY A 29 14.88 -8.34 -22.82
C GLY A 29 13.64 -9.24 -22.68
N MET A 30 12.79 -8.98 -21.69
CA MET A 30 11.62 -9.80 -21.39
C MET A 30 10.42 -9.32 -22.22
N PRO A 31 10.00 -10.04 -23.29
CA PRO A 31 8.89 -9.57 -24.12
C PRO A 31 7.60 -9.49 -23.28
N MET A 32 6.70 -8.57 -23.66
CA MET A 32 5.47 -8.34 -22.92
C MET A 32 4.61 -9.60 -22.77
N ASP A 33 4.64 -10.47 -23.78
CA ASP A 33 3.92 -11.75 -23.77
C ASP A 33 4.39 -12.70 -22.67
N VAL A 34 5.69 -12.67 -22.33
CA VAL A 34 6.24 -13.45 -21.22
C VAL A 34 5.75 -12.89 -19.88
N ILE A 35 5.74 -11.57 -19.73
CA ILE A 35 5.23 -10.91 -18.52
C ILE A 35 3.75 -11.24 -18.31
N ILE A 36 2.94 -11.16 -19.37
CA ILE A 36 1.52 -11.52 -19.34
C ILE A 36 1.37 -13.01 -19.02
N GLY A 37 2.13 -13.88 -19.70
CA GLY A 37 2.09 -15.34 -19.48
C GLY A 37 2.43 -15.76 -18.06
N MET A 38 3.34 -15.04 -17.38
CA MET A 38 3.61 -15.23 -15.95
C MET A 38 2.38 -14.92 -15.09
N GLY A 39 1.61 -13.89 -15.45
CA GLY A 39 0.33 -13.58 -14.81
C GLY A 39 -0.75 -14.63 -15.11
N THR A 40 -0.86 -15.03 -16.37
CA THR A 40 -1.81 -16.06 -16.84
C THR A 40 -1.62 -17.39 -16.10
N ALA A 41 -0.37 -17.78 -15.81
CA ALA A 41 -0.04 -18.99 -15.06
C ALA A 41 -0.62 -18.99 -13.64
N ILE A 42 -0.81 -17.81 -13.04
CA ILE A 42 -1.38 -17.65 -11.69
C ILE A 42 -2.89 -17.48 -11.76
N ASN A 43 -3.38 -16.67 -12.70
CA ASN A 43 -4.79 -16.42 -12.91
C ASN A 43 -5.13 -16.48 -14.41
N PRO A 44 -5.87 -17.51 -14.87
CA PRO A 44 -6.25 -17.67 -16.27
C PRO A 44 -7.06 -16.50 -16.85
N MET A 45 -7.67 -15.65 -16.00
CA MET A 45 -8.36 -14.43 -16.45
C MET A 45 -7.43 -13.33 -16.96
N ILE A 46 -6.11 -13.48 -16.75
CA ILE A 46 -5.10 -12.56 -17.26
C ILE A 46 -4.73 -13.00 -18.67
N THR A 47 -5.21 -12.28 -19.68
CA THR A 47 -4.99 -12.57 -21.10
C THR A 47 -4.18 -11.50 -21.83
N ASP A 48 -4.06 -10.32 -21.23
CA ASP A 48 -3.54 -9.11 -21.84
C ASP A 48 -3.04 -8.15 -20.76
N LEU A 49 -2.40 -7.05 -21.17
CA LEU A 49 -1.84 -6.08 -20.25
C LEU A 49 -2.90 -5.41 -19.35
N PRO A 50 -4.05 -4.92 -19.86
CA PRO A 50 -5.14 -4.42 -19.03
C PRO A 50 -5.64 -5.42 -17.98
N THR A 51 -5.86 -6.68 -18.37
CA THR A 51 -6.31 -7.72 -17.41
C THR A 51 -5.23 -8.05 -16.38
N LEU A 52 -3.95 -8.05 -16.76
CA LEU A 52 -2.83 -8.13 -15.82
C LEU A 52 -2.85 -6.97 -14.80
N MET A 53 -3.10 -5.75 -15.26
CA MET A 53 -3.17 -4.59 -14.37
C MET A 53 -4.32 -4.70 -13.37
N LEU A 54 -5.49 -5.11 -13.84
CA LEU A 54 -6.70 -5.13 -13.03
C LEU A 54 -6.75 -6.33 -12.07
N PHE A 55 -6.36 -7.52 -12.52
CA PHE A 55 -6.46 -8.76 -11.74
C PHE A 55 -5.20 -9.11 -10.93
N SER A 56 -4.05 -8.52 -11.26
CA SER A 56 -2.81 -8.76 -10.50
C SER A 56 -2.32 -7.49 -9.82
N VAL A 57 -1.99 -6.45 -10.59
CA VAL A 57 -1.31 -5.27 -10.07
C VAL A 57 -2.17 -4.48 -9.08
N PHE A 58 -3.44 -4.23 -9.41
CA PHE A 58 -4.35 -3.49 -8.55
C PHE A 58 -4.63 -4.17 -7.20
N PRO A 59 -5.10 -5.44 -7.14
CA PRO A 59 -5.35 -6.11 -5.87
C PRO A 59 -4.07 -6.33 -5.06
N PHE A 60 -2.93 -6.62 -5.71
CA PHE A 60 -1.65 -6.74 -5.03
C PHE A 60 -1.22 -5.44 -4.36
N ASN A 61 -1.34 -4.31 -5.06
CA ASN A 61 -0.99 -3.01 -4.47
C ASN A 61 -1.94 -2.66 -3.33
N LEU A 62 -3.25 -2.88 -3.48
CA LEU A 62 -4.20 -2.60 -2.42
C LEU A 62 -3.89 -3.44 -1.16
N PHE A 63 -3.56 -4.72 -1.35
CA PHE A 63 -3.15 -5.61 -0.27
C PHE A 63 -1.85 -5.14 0.40
N LYS A 64 -0.77 -4.90 -0.37
CA LYS A 64 0.53 -4.49 0.20
C LYS A 64 0.42 -3.17 0.97
N HIS A 65 -0.33 -2.21 0.42
CA HIS A 65 -0.54 -0.91 1.07
C HIS A 65 -1.45 -1.04 2.29
N GLY A 66 -2.45 -1.92 2.24
CA GLY A 66 -3.27 -2.29 3.39
C GLY A 66 -2.42 -2.82 4.54
N VAL A 67 -1.62 -3.85 4.28
CA VAL A 67 -0.72 -4.47 5.28
C VAL A 67 0.27 -3.44 5.83
N THR A 68 0.96 -2.70 4.97
CA THR A 68 1.91 -1.67 5.40
C THR A 68 1.25 -0.60 6.27
N SER A 69 0.05 -0.16 5.91
CA SER A 69 -0.70 0.84 6.67
C SER A 69 -1.14 0.31 8.03
N MET A 70 -1.57 -0.96 8.11
CA MET A 70 -1.96 -1.61 9.35
C MET A 70 -0.78 -1.77 10.30
N ILE A 71 0.37 -2.24 9.80
CA ILE A 71 1.60 -2.35 10.58
C ILE A 71 2.03 -0.97 11.10
N THR A 72 2.04 0.03 10.22
CA THR A 72 2.39 1.42 10.58
C THR A 72 1.47 1.95 11.68
N TYR A 73 0.15 1.72 11.57
CA TYR A 73 -0.80 2.13 12.60
C TYR A 73 -0.52 1.50 13.97
N LEU A 74 -0.23 0.20 14.02
CA LEU A 74 0.11 -0.50 15.26
C LEU A 74 1.39 0.06 15.90
N ILE A 75 2.41 0.33 15.09
CA ILE A 75 3.67 0.92 15.54
C ILE A 75 3.43 2.33 16.09
N TYR A 76 2.70 3.18 15.36
CA TYR A 76 2.39 4.55 15.80
C TYR A 76 1.57 4.58 17.09
N LYS A 77 0.65 3.62 17.29
CA LYS A 77 -0.13 3.52 18.52
C LYS A 77 0.77 3.25 19.73
N ARG A 78 1.76 2.36 19.60
CA ARG A 78 2.72 2.06 20.67
C ARG A 78 3.72 3.19 20.88
N ALA A 79 4.35 3.64 19.79
CA ALA A 79 5.36 4.70 19.83
C ALA A 79 4.78 6.03 20.31
N GLY A 80 3.55 6.37 19.91
CA GLY A 80 2.89 7.61 20.34
C GLY A 80 2.60 7.64 21.84
N ASN A 81 2.26 6.50 22.45
CA ASN A 81 2.09 6.41 23.91
C ASN A 81 3.43 6.60 24.63
N THR A 82 4.48 5.92 24.16
CA THR A 82 5.84 6.09 24.71
C THR A 82 6.31 7.53 24.57
N LEU A 83 6.12 8.15 23.40
CA LEU A 83 6.54 9.51 23.14
C LEU A 83 5.81 10.52 24.04
N ARG A 84 4.49 10.38 24.20
CA ARG A 84 3.71 11.23 25.12
C ARG A 84 4.17 11.11 26.57
N SER A 85 4.60 9.92 26.99
CA SER A 85 5.14 9.70 28.33
C SER A 85 6.50 10.38 28.54
N MET A 86 7.34 10.43 27.50
CA MET A 86 8.66 11.07 27.56
C MET A 86 8.59 12.61 27.50
N ILE A 87 7.62 13.18 26.77
CA ILE A 87 7.48 14.64 26.60
C ILE A 87 6.74 15.28 27.80
N GLY A 88 6.40 14.52 28.85
CA GLY A 88 5.75 15.07 30.05
C GLY A 88 4.38 15.70 29.79
N VAL A 89 3.65 15.23 28.76
CA VAL A 89 2.32 15.74 28.46
C VAL A 89 1.38 15.32 29.60
N PRO A 90 0.74 16.28 30.32
CA PRO A 90 -0.08 15.95 31.48
C PRO A 90 -1.17 14.96 31.08
N HIS A 91 -1.25 13.86 31.82
CA HIS A 91 -2.20 12.79 31.56
C HIS A 91 -3.62 13.37 31.66
N LYS A 92 -4.50 13.06 30.70
CA LYS A 92 -5.89 13.58 30.62
C LYS A 92 -6.70 13.48 31.93
N ASN A 93 -6.31 12.57 32.84
CA ASN A 93 -6.90 12.43 34.17
C ASN A 93 -6.67 13.64 35.10
N PHE A 94 -5.60 14.42 34.89
CA PHE A 94 -5.27 15.58 35.73
C PHE A 94 -6.23 16.76 35.50
N VAL A 95 -6.64 17.00 34.25
CA VAL A 95 -7.55 18.10 33.88
C VAL A 95 -8.96 17.89 34.46
N ARG A 96 -9.42 16.63 34.49
CA ARG A 96 -10.77 16.28 34.95
C ARG A 96 -10.96 16.39 36.48
N SER A 97 -9.86 16.40 37.24
CA SER A 97 -9.88 16.68 38.68
C SER A 97 -9.85 18.17 38.99
N ALA A 98 -9.20 18.99 38.15
CA ALA A 98 -9.16 20.44 38.32
C ALA A 98 -10.49 21.12 37.95
N GLU A 99 -11.26 20.54 37.02
CA GLU A 99 -12.59 21.03 36.63
C GLU A 99 -13.69 20.68 37.66
N LYS A 100 -13.37 19.86 38.67
CA LYS A 100 -14.27 19.43 39.74
C LYS A 100 -14.09 20.18 41.07
N ILE A 101 -13.20 21.18 41.12
CA ILE A 101 -12.99 22.10 42.25
C ILE A 101 -13.54 23.47 41.83
#